data_AF-A0A7Y1Y8Z1-F1
#
_entry.id   AF-A0A7Y1Y8Z1-F1
#
_cell.length_a   1.000
_cell.length_b   1.000
_cell.length_c   1.000
_cell.angle_alpha   90.00
_cell.angle_beta   90.00
_cell.angle_gamma   90.00
#
_symmetry.space_group_name_H-M   'P 1'
#
loop_
_entity.id
_entity.type
_entity.pdbx_description
1 polymer ?
#
loop_
_entity_poly.entity_id
_entity_poly.type
_entity_poly.pdbx_seq_one_letter_code
_entity_poly.pdbx_strand_id
1 'polypeptide(L)'
;GQVIPGFDIAVLGLAVGETRTQRIEPADGYGPSDPELVIEVPLADLPEGVVAGDPLFTGTSQQVTVVSVDEGAGTAMIDTNFFLAGKVLIFDVELVELIPAG
;
A
#
# COMPACT_ATOMS: atom_id res chain seq x y z
N GLY A 1 7.00 0.41 16.70
CA GLY A 1 5.86 -0.50 16.87
C GLY A 1 5.88 -1.57 15.80
N GLN A 2 4.75 -2.27 15.61
CA GLN A 2 4.54 -3.16 14.44
C GLN A 2 3.91 -2.41 13.25
N VAL A 3 3.82 -1.08 13.35
CA VAL A 3 3.19 -0.17 12.39
C VAL A 3 4.25 0.68 11.69
N ILE A 4 3.85 1.44 10.66
CA ILE A 4 4.74 2.34 9.90
C ILE A 4 5.40 3.41 10.79
N PRO A 5 6.64 3.83 10.51
CA PRO A 5 7.37 4.82 11.34
C PRO A 5 6.61 6.13 11.56
N GLY A 6 5.94 6.64 10.53
CA GLY A 6 5.16 7.88 10.60
C GLY A 6 3.97 7.78 11.57
N PHE A 7 3.46 6.57 11.82
CA PHE A 7 2.41 6.35 12.82
C PHE A 7 2.97 6.43 14.24
N ASP A 8 4.12 5.81 14.50
CA ASP A 8 4.81 5.92 15.79
C ASP A 8 5.07 7.40 16.11
N ILE A 9 5.51 8.19 15.12
CA ILE A 9 5.69 9.64 15.26
C ILE A 9 4.36 10.37 15.55
N ALA A 10 3.27 9.98 14.88
CA ALA A 10 1.96 10.62 15.05
C ALA A 10 1.45 10.54 16.50
N VAL A 11 1.69 9.42 17.18
CA VAL A 11 1.19 9.18 18.55
C VAL A 11 2.10 9.71 19.65
N LEU A 12 3.36 10.02 19.34
CA LEU A 12 4.29 10.54 20.34
C LEU A 12 3.82 11.88 20.90
N GLY A 13 3.82 11.97 22.22
CA GLY A 13 3.46 13.17 22.98
C GLY A 13 1.97 13.49 23.05
N LEU A 14 1.09 12.63 22.52
CA LEU A 14 -0.36 12.79 22.73
C LEU A 14 -0.74 12.51 24.19
N ALA A 15 -1.67 13.30 24.71
CA ALA A 15 -2.39 12.95 25.92
C ALA A 15 -3.55 11.99 25.62
N VAL A 16 -3.95 11.18 26.61
CA VAL A 16 -5.12 10.29 26.46
C VAL A 16 -6.37 11.14 26.17
N GLY A 17 -7.09 10.79 25.12
CA GLY A 17 -8.24 11.52 24.56
C GLY A 17 -7.88 12.61 23.55
N GLU A 18 -6.59 12.85 23.27
CA GLU A 18 -6.15 13.81 22.26
C GLU A 18 -6.16 13.18 20.85
N THR A 19 -6.56 13.99 19.87
CA THR A 19 -6.56 13.64 18.45
C THR A 19 -5.53 14.43 17.65
N ARG A 20 -4.91 13.81 16.65
CA ARG A 20 -4.00 14.47 15.71
C ARG A 20 -4.18 13.93 14.30
N THR A 21 -4.26 14.85 13.33
CA THR A 21 -4.13 14.51 11.91
C THR A 21 -2.65 14.54 11.53
N GLN A 22 -2.12 13.42 11.06
CA GLN A 22 -0.74 13.30 10.59
C GLN A 22 -0.70 13.04 9.09
N ARG A 23 0.09 13.84 8.39
CA ARG A 23 0.52 13.56 7.02
C ARG A 23 1.81 12.75 7.06
N ILE A 24 1.82 11.59 6.42
CA ILE A 24 2.96 10.67 6.36
C ILE A 24 3.40 10.58 4.90
N GLU A 25 4.64 11.00 4.64
CA GLU A 25 5.27 10.85 3.32
C GLU A 25 5.65 9.38 3.08
N PRO A 26 5.77 8.91 1.82
CA PRO A 26 6.02 7.50 1.53
C PRO A 26 7.22 6.90 2.27
N ALA A 27 8.30 7.69 2.46
CA ALA A 27 9.50 7.26 3.18
C ALA A 27 9.24 6.89 4.66
N ASP A 28 8.26 7.52 5.29
CA ASP A 28 7.83 7.25 6.68
C ASP A 28 6.60 6.32 6.73
N GLY A 29 6.05 5.95 5.56
CA GLY A 29 4.90 5.08 5.39
C GLY A 29 5.30 3.69 4.90
N TYR A 30 4.81 3.31 3.72
CA TYR A 30 5.08 2.00 3.09
C TYR A 30 6.22 2.02 2.07
N GLY A 31 7.07 3.03 2.13
CA GLY A 31 8.19 3.22 1.20
C GLY A 31 7.77 3.83 -0.15
N PRO A 32 8.74 4.21 -0.99
CA PRO A 32 8.48 4.60 -2.38
C PRO A 32 7.95 3.41 -3.19
N SER A 33 7.24 3.71 -4.28
CA SER A 33 6.94 2.71 -5.31
C SER A 33 8.23 2.30 -6.02
N ASP A 34 8.42 1.02 -6.25
CA ASP A 34 9.55 0.45 -6.95
C ASP A 34 9.16 0.09 -8.39
N PRO A 35 9.78 0.71 -9.42
CA PRO A 35 9.49 0.37 -10.82
C PRO A 35 9.92 -1.06 -11.20
N GLU A 36 10.86 -1.67 -10.47
CA GLU A 36 11.29 -3.06 -10.70
C GLU A 36 10.22 -4.08 -10.25
N LEU A 37 9.25 -3.64 -9.43
CA LEU A 37 8.10 -4.45 -9.02
C LEU A 37 6.91 -4.35 -9.99
N VAL A 38 7.08 -3.69 -11.13
CA VAL A 38 6.14 -3.75 -12.25
C VAL A 38 6.62 -4.81 -13.23
N ILE A 39 5.90 -5.92 -13.29
CA ILE A 39 6.31 -7.12 -14.04
C ILE A 39 5.39 -7.36 -15.23
N GLU A 40 5.95 -7.96 -16.28
CA GLU A 40 5.16 -8.44 -17.42
C GLU A 40 4.68 -9.87 -17.15
N VAL A 41 3.39 -10.13 -17.37
CA VAL A 41 2.77 -11.46 -17.24
C VAL A 41 1.97 -11.83 -18.49
N PRO A 42 1.86 -13.12 -18.83
CA PRO A 42 0.98 -13.57 -19.91
C PRO A 42 -0.49 -13.28 -19.61
N LEU A 43 -1.27 -12.82 -20.60
CA LEU A 43 -2.72 -12.63 -20.45
C LEU A 43 -3.46 -13.92 -20.11
N ALA A 44 -2.92 -15.07 -20.53
CA ALA A 44 -3.49 -16.38 -20.22
C ALA A 44 -3.49 -16.72 -18.72
N ASP A 45 -2.64 -16.06 -17.92
CA ASP A 45 -2.56 -16.25 -16.47
C ASP A 45 -3.51 -15.30 -15.70
N LEU A 46 -4.19 -14.39 -16.40
CA LEU A 46 -5.08 -13.40 -15.81
C LEU A 46 -6.56 -13.77 -16.05
N PRO A 47 -7.49 -13.26 -15.21
CA PRO A 47 -8.92 -13.36 -15.49
C PRO A 47 -9.27 -12.76 -16.86
N GLU A 48 -10.27 -13.31 -17.53
CA GLU A 48 -10.75 -12.76 -18.79
C GLU A 48 -11.32 -11.35 -18.60
N GLY A 49 -10.98 -10.43 -19.52
CA GLY A 49 -11.54 -9.08 -19.55
C GLY A 49 -10.91 -8.08 -18.57
N VAL A 50 -9.75 -8.39 -17.98
CA VAL A 50 -9.00 -7.42 -17.16
C VAL A 50 -8.65 -6.16 -17.95
N VAL A 51 -8.74 -5.02 -17.29
CA VAL A 51 -8.33 -3.72 -17.85
C VAL A 51 -7.35 -3.01 -16.91
N ALA A 52 -6.64 -2.01 -17.44
CA ALA A 52 -5.76 -1.16 -16.65
C ALA A 52 -6.52 -0.52 -15.47
N GLY A 53 -5.93 -0.58 -14.29
CA GLY A 53 -6.49 -0.12 -13.02
C GLY A 53 -7.19 -1.20 -12.20
N ASP A 54 -7.47 -2.37 -12.77
CA ASP A 54 -8.14 -3.44 -12.03
C ASP A 54 -7.26 -3.98 -10.88
N PRO A 55 -7.83 -4.14 -9.67
CA PRO A 55 -7.16 -4.84 -8.59
C PRO A 55 -7.29 -6.35 -8.78
N LEU A 56 -6.17 -7.05 -8.69
CA LEU A 56 -6.10 -8.51 -8.67
C LEU A 56 -5.50 -8.99 -7.35
N PHE A 57 -5.72 -10.27 -7.04
CA PHE A 57 -5.13 -10.92 -5.88
C PHE A 57 -4.28 -12.11 -6.33
N THR A 58 -3.05 -12.17 -5.84
CA THR A 58 -2.18 -13.33 -6.03
C THR A 58 -2.67 -14.52 -5.20
N GLY A 59 -2.11 -15.71 -5.44
CA GLY A 59 -2.37 -16.90 -4.61
C GLY A 59 -2.00 -16.74 -3.13
N THR A 60 -1.18 -15.75 -2.77
CA THR A 60 -0.81 -15.41 -1.39
C THR A 60 -1.71 -14.33 -0.78
N SER A 61 -2.84 -13.99 -1.43
CA SER A 61 -3.75 -12.91 -1.02
C SER A 61 -3.11 -11.52 -1.03
N GLN A 62 -2.01 -11.34 -1.77
CA GLN A 62 -1.44 -10.01 -2.00
C GLN A 62 -2.23 -9.30 -3.09
N GLN A 63 -2.65 -8.07 -2.84
CA GLN A 63 -3.26 -7.23 -3.86
C GLN A 63 -2.18 -6.70 -4.82
N VAL A 64 -2.45 -6.79 -6.12
CA VAL A 64 -1.65 -6.25 -7.22
C VAL A 64 -2.56 -5.46 -8.15
N THR A 65 -2.01 -4.60 -9.01
CA THR A 65 -2.81 -3.73 -9.90
C THR A 65 -2.40 -3.92 -11.35
N VAL A 66 -3.37 -4.03 -12.26
CA VAL A 66 -3.09 -4.04 -13.70
C VAL A 66 -2.65 -2.64 -14.15
N VAL A 67 -1.48 -2.51 -14.74
CA VAL A 67 -0.95 -1.23 -15.24
C VAL A 67 -1.36 -1.02 -16.70
N SER A 68 -1.22 -2.04 -17.53
CA SER A 68 -1.59 -2.00 -18.94
C SER A 68 -1.81 -3.41 -19.49
N VAL A 69 -2.56 -3.49 -20.59
CA VAL A 69 -2.85 -4.72 -21.33
C VAL A 69 -2.43 -4.53 -22.79
N ASP A 70 -1.66 -5.46 -23.32
CA ASP A 70 -1.29 -5.55 -24.74
C ASP A 70 -1.84 -6.85 -25.33
N GLU A 71 -3.01 -6.77 -25.95
CA GLU A 71 -3.66 -7.91 -26.60
C GLU A 71 -2.87 -8.42 -27.82
N GLY A 72 -2.09 -7.56 -28.48
CA GLY A 72 -1.30 -7.93 -29.64
C GLY A 72 -0.07 -8.78 -29.27
N ALA A 73 0.57 -8.43 -28.15
CA ALA A 73 1.66 -9.21 -27.56
C ALA A 73 1.19 -10.41 -26.72
N GLY A 74 -0.07 -10.39 -26.27
CA GLY A 74 -0.62 -11.41 -25.38
C GLY A 74 -0.15 -11.27 -23.93
N THR A 75 0.23 -10.06 -23.51
CA THR A 75 0.82 -9.78 -22.19
C THR A 75 0.18 -8.58 -21.51
N ALA A 76 0.39 -8.48 -20.20
CA ALA A 76 -0.04 -7.35 -19.37
C ALA A 76 1.06 -6.95 -18.38
N MET A 77 1.11 -5.67 -18.04
CA MET A 77 1.99 -5.16 -16.99
C MET A 77 1.22 -5.15 -15.67
N ILE A 78 1.80 -5.75 -14.63
CA ILE A 78 1.21 -5.86 -13.29
C ILE A 78 2.12 -5.17 -12.28
N ASP A 79 1.55 -4.22 -11.53
CA ASP A 79 2.19 -3.59 -10.39
C ASP A 79 2.03 -4.47 -9.15
N THR A 80 3.14 -4.99 -8.66
CA THR A 80 3.21 -5.84 -7.45
C THR A 80 3.67 -5.10 -6.21
N ASN A 81 3.84 -3.77 -6.30
CA ASN A 81 4.08 -2.93 -5.14
C ASN A 81 3.00 -3.12 -4.08
N PHE A 82 3.35 -2.87 -2.82
CA PHE A 82 2.32 -2.74 -1.79
C PHE A 82 1.33 -1.65 -2.21
N PHE A 83 0.03 -1.88 -2.04
CA PHE A 83 -1.03 -1.01 -2.60
C PHE A 83 -0.99 0.47 -2.10
N LEU A 84 -0.25 0.74 -1.00
CA LEU A 84 0.00 2.08 -0.47
C LEU A 84 1.44 2.59 -0.66
N ALA A 85 2.33 1.82 -1.31
CA ALA A 85 3.67 2.28 -1.63
C ALA A 85 3.61 3.52 -2.55
N GLY A 86 4.52 4.47 -2.33
CA GLY A 86 4.57 5.74 -3.05
C GLY A 86 3.43 6.72 -2.73
N LYS A 87 2.44 6.33 -1.91
CA LYS A 87 1.31 7.20 -1.55
C LYS A 87 1.61 7.98 -0.29
N VAL A 88 1.21 9.26 -0.32
CA VAL A 88 1.09 10.07 0.91
C VAL A 88 -0.13 9.58 1.65
N LEU A 89 0.03 9.32 2.95
CA LEU A 89 -1.06 8.89 3.81
C LEU A 89 -1.46 10.02 4.75
N ILE A 90 -2.76 10.19 4.95
CA ILE A 90 -3.31 11.09 5.95
C ILE A 90 -4.02 10.21 6.99
N PHE A 91 -3.55 10.27 8.23
CA PHE A 91 -4.15 9.54 9.35
C PHE A 91 -4.75 10.52 10.33
N ASP A 92 -5.98 10.25 10.75
CA ASP A 92 -6.57 10.82 11.95
C ASP A 92 -6.39 9.82 13.08
N VAL A 93 -5.61 10.20 14.09
CA VAL A 93 -5.24 9.33 15.21
C VAL A 93 -5.82 9.89 16.51
N GLU A 94 -6.36 9.01 17.35
CA GLU A 94 -6.83 9.31 18.70
C GLU A 94 -6.08 8.41 19.69
N LEU A 95 -5.51 9.00 20.75
CA LEU A 95 -4.91 8.21 21.82
C LEU A 95 -5.97 7.76 22.81
N VAL A 96 -6.35 6.48 22.76
CA VAL A 96 -7.43 5.93 23.61
C VAL A 96 -6.94 5.56 25.02
N GLU A 97 -5.78 4.90 25.13
CA GLU A 97 -5.25 4.40 26.40
C GLU A 97 -3.73 4.16 26.31
N LEU A 98 -3.03 4.22 27.46
CA LEU A 98 -1.63 3.83 27.59
C LEU A 98 -1.52 2.59 28.49
N ILE A 99 -1.07 1.48 27.91
CA ILE A 99 -0.85 0.22 28.63
C ILE A 99 0.65 0.09 28.95
N PRO A 100 1.04 -0.05 30.24
CA PRO A 100 2.44 -0.25 30.61
C PRO A 100 3.02 -1.51 29.95
N ALA A 101 4.26 -1.42 29.48
CA ALA A 101 5.02 -2.60 29.08
C ALA A 101 5.32 -3.43 30.34
N GLY A 102 4.81 -4.67 30.38
CA GLY A 102 5.06 -5.63 31.46
C GLY A 102 6.49 -6.14 31.52
#